data_AF-A0A2E6S9Z0-F1
#
_entry.id   AF-A0A2E6S9Z0-F1
#
_cell.length_a   1.000
_cell.length_b   1.000
_cell.length_c   1.000
_cell.angle_alpha   90.00
_cell.angle_beta   90.00
_cell.angle_gamma   90.00
#
_symmetry.space_group_name_H-M   'P 1'
#
loop_
_entity.id
_entity.type
_entity.pdbx_description
1 polymer ?
#
loop_
_entity_poly.entity_id
_entity_poly.type
_entity_poly.pdbx_seq_one_letter_code
_entity_poly.pdbx_strand_id
1 'polypeptide(L)'
;MRYLSCILPAIILGLFSCAPRGVGPSTRTIVVSPYSGLSDRELNAHYLALLLDLQKLNTEMHSANRARDFVGVHSKARNGLEKARTARRVVLNIDDARMREKRLRAIERIIADLDKLAEISGERE
;
A
#
# COMPACT_ATOMS: atom_id res chain seq x y z
N MET A 1 45.42 58.66 30.45
CA MET A 1 45.89 58.37 29.07
C MET A 1 44.64 57.99 28.27
N ARG A 2 43.91 58.80 27.47
CA ARG A 2 44.27 59.73 26.36
C ARG A 2 45.25 59.05 25.40
N TYR A 3 45.02 58.73 24.13
CA TYR A 3 44.03 58.99 23.06
C TYR A 3 44.06 57.73 22.12
N LEU A 4 43.11 57.39 21.25
CA LEU A 4 42.89 58.02 19.94
C LEU A 4 41.63 57.41 19.29
N SER A 5 40.84 58.30 18.70
CA SER A 5 39.74 58.06 17.78
C SER A 5 40.26 57.96 16.34
N CYS A 6 39.61 57.16 15.50
CA CYS A 6 39.38 57.35 14.05
C CYS A 6 38.19 56.42 13.69
N ILE A 7 36.96 56.88 13.41
CA ILE A 7 36.48 57.51 12.16
C ILE A 7 36.71 56.51 10.98
N LEU A 8 35.77 55.98 10.17
CA LEU A 8 34.42 56.33 9.69
C LEU A 8 33.69 55.00 9.26
N PRO A 9 32.38 55.04 8.94
CA PRO A 9 31.47 53.91 8.78
C PRO A 9 31.31 53.47 7.31
N ALA A 10 30.92 52.21 7.10
CA ALA A 10 30.40 51.75 5.82
C ALA A 10 29.15 50.89 6.03
N ILE A 11 28.05 51.50 5.60
CA ILE A 11 26.72 50.96 5.40
C ILE A 11 26.81 49.67 4.57
N ILE A 12 26.36 48.54 5.11
CA ILE A 12 25.78 47.48 4.29
C ILE A 12 24.49 47.02 4.97
N LEU A 13 23.38 47.51 4.41
CA LEU A 13 22.05 46.92 4.50
C LEU A 13 22.11 45.45 4.09
N GLY A 14 22.33 44.57 5.05
CA GLY A 14 22.09 43.14 4.92
C GLY A 14 20.87 42.80 5.77
N LEU A 15 19.68 42.90 5.18
CA LEU A 15 18.46 42.30 5.72
C LEU A 15 18.66 40.78 5.81
N PHE A 16 19.36 40.32 6.84
CA PHE A 16 19.25 38.94 7.29
C PHE A 16 17.87 38.81 7.92
N SER A 17 16.91 38.55 7.04
CA SER A 17 15.61 38.00 7.38
C SER A 17 15.85 36.79 8.28
N CYS A 18 15.68 37.00 9.60
CA CYS A 18 15.49 35.93 10.57
C CYS A 18 14.12 35.30 10.28
N ALA A 19 14.02 34.55 9.18
CA ALA A 19 12.93 33.60 9.02
C ALA A 19 13.13 32.53 10.10
N PRO A 20 12.19 32.35 11.04
CA PRO A 20 12.27 31.22 11.95
C PRO A 20 12.11 29.99 11.07
N ARG A 21 13.14 29.15 11.00
CA ARG A 21 12.99 27.78 10.49
C ARG A 21 12.05 27.08 11.48
N GLY A 22 10.75 27.20 11.21
CA GLY A 22 9.72 26.41 11.87
C GLY A 22 9.94 24.96 11.50
N VAL A 23 10.83 24.29 12.22
CA VAL A 23 10.82 22.83 12.31
C VAL A 23 9.63 22.51 13.22
N GLY A 24 8.42 22.68 12.68
CA GLY A 24 7.25 22.11 13.30
C GLY A 24 7.50 20.61 13.43
N PRO A 25 7.17 19.97 14.57
CA PRO A 25 7.28 18.53 14.68
C PRO A 25 6.47 17.94 13.54
N SER A 26 7.16 17.35 12.55
CA SER A 26 6.52 16.49 11.58
C SER A 26 5.95 15.35 12.40
N THR A 27 4.65 15.44 12.71
CA THR A 27 3.89 14.36 13.30
C THR A 27 3.90 13.24 12.27
N ARG A 28 4.96 12.42 12.27
CA ARG A 28 5.02 11.21 11.47
C ARG A 28 3.89 10.34 11.98
N THR A 29 2.76 10.36 11.28
CA THR A 29 1.67 9.43 11.54
C THR A 29 2.21 8.04 11.24
N ILE A 30 2.53 7.29 12.29
CA ILE A 30 2.91 5.88 12.16
C ILE A 30 1.65 5.13 11.76
N VAL A 31 1.52 4.80 10.48
CA VAL A 31 0.47 3.92 10.00
C VAL A 31 0.85 2.50 10.42
N VAL A 32 0.35 2.07 11.57
CA VAL A 32 0.50 0.69 12.03
C VAL A 32 -0.42 -0.21 11.19
N SER A 33 0.13 -1.31 10.67
CA SER A 33 -0.68 -2.30 9.96
C SER A 33 -1.73 -2.87 10.92
N PRO A 34 -3.01 -2.99 10.50
CA PRO A 34 -4.05 -3.56 11.36
C PRO A 34 -3.77 -5.03 11.73
N TYR A 35 -2.79 -5.66 11.09
CA TYR A 35 -2.39 -7.04 11.30
C TYR A 35 -1.22 -7.22 12.28
N SER A 36 -0.55 -6.14 12.70
CA SER A 36 0.68 -6.22 13.51
C SER A 36 0.48 -6.73 14.94
N GLY A 37 -0.76 -6.80 15.44
CA GLY A 37 -1.09 -7.31 16.77
C GLY A 37 -1.71 -8.71 16.78
N LEU A 38 -1.84 -9.36 15.62
CA LEU A 38 -2.50 -10.65 15.48
C LEU A 38 -1.50 -11.80 15.55
N SER A 39 -1.92 -12.92 16.13
CA SER A 39 -1.16 -14.16 16.10
C SER A 39 -1.15 -14.80 14.70
N ASP A 40 -0.17 -15.64 14.41
CA ASP A 40 -0.11 -16.43 13.16
C ASP A 40 -1.39 -17.23 12.88
N ARG A 41 -2.06 -17.71 13.92
CA ARG A 41 -3.34 -18.42 13.79
C ARG A 41 -4.44 -17.51 13.27
N GLU A 42 -4.56 -16.31 13.83
CA GLU A 42 -5.54 -15.30 13.41
C GLU A 42 -5.21 -14.79 12.02
N LEU A 43 -3.94 -14.49 11.73
CA LEU A 43 -3.48 -14.10 10.40
C LEU A 43 -3.80 -15.18 9.35
N ASN A 44 -3.54 -16.45 9.65
CA ASN A 44 -3.90 -17.54 8.75
C ASN A 44 -5.43 -17.68 8.60
N ALA A 45 -6.22 -17.45 9.66
CA ALA A 45 -7.68 -17.42 9.55
C ALA A 45 -8.17 -16.29 8.62
N HIS A 46 -7.63 -15.07 8.76
CA HIS A 46 -7.93 -13.95 7.87
C HIS A 46 -7.52 -14.24 6.41
N TYR A 47 -6.36 -14.84 6.22
CA TYR A 47 -5.90 -15.27 4.90
C TYR A 47 -6.87 -16.28 4.26
N LEU A 48 -7.31 -17.28 5.02
CA LEU A 48 -8.26 -18.29 4.53
C LEU A 48 -9.62 -17.69 4.21
N ALA A 49 -10.12 -16.75 5.02
CA ALA A 49 -11.36 -16.04 4.73
C ALA A 49 -11.28 -15.26 3.41
N LEU A 50 -10.15 -14.57 3.17
CA LEU A 50 -9.92 -13.87 1.90
C LEU A 50 -9.82 -14.84 0.71
N LEU A 51 -9.26 -16.05 0.90
CA LEU A 51 -9.25 -17.07 -0.15
C LEU A 51 -10.65 -17.56 -0.50
N LEU A 52 -11.54 -17.72 0.48
CA LEU A 52 -12.93 -18.10 0.23
C LEU A 52 -13.66 -17.03 -0.58
N ASP A 53 -13.45 -15.76 -0.26
CA ASP A 53 -13.98 -14.64 -1.05
C ASP A 53 -13.45 -14.65 -2.49
N LEU A 54 -12.15 -14.92 -2.68
CA LEU A 54 -11.54 -15.03 -4.00
C LEU A 54 -12.12 -16.20 -4.81
N GLN A 55 -12.37 -17.34 -4.17
CA GLN A 55 -13.03 -18.48 -4.81
C GLN A 55 -14.46 -18.13 -5.27
N LYS A 56 -15.23 -17.44 -4.42
CA LYS A 56 -16.56 -16.95 -4.77
C LYS A 56 -16.51 -16.01 -5.98
N LEU A 57 -15.61 -15.02 -5.96
CA LEU A 57 -15.41 -14.11 -7.09
C LEU A 57 -15.04 -14.85 -8.37
N ASN A 58 -14.21 -15.89 -8.29
CA ASN A 58 -13.87 -16.71 -9.45
C ASN A 58 -15.10 -17.42 -10.04
N THR A 59 -15.97 -17.99 -9.20
CA THR A 59 -17.24 -18.59 -9.65
C THR A 59 -18.14 -17.56 -10.33
N GLU A 60 -18.25 -16.36 -9.75
CA GLU A 60 -19.05 -15.27 -10.32
C GLU A 60 -18.49 -14.76 -11.65
N MET A 61 -17.17 -14.62 -11.77
CA MET A 61 -16.49 -14.28 -13.04
C MET A 61 -16.72 -15.35 -14.10
N HIS A 62 -16.62 -16.63 -13.76
CA HIS A 62 -16.95 -17.70 -14.69
C HIS A 62 -18.39 -17.62 -15.17
N SER A 63 -19.34 -17.27 -14.29
CA SER A 63 -20.73 -17.06 -14.68
C SER A 63 -20.90 -15.88 -15.64
N ALA A 64 -20.29 -14.73 -15.32
CA ALA A 64 -20.31 -13.54 -16.17
C ALA A 64 -19.67 -13.82 -17.55
N ASN A 65 -18.54 -14.52 -17.59
CA ASN A 65 -17.88 -14.90 -18.84
C ASN A 65 -18.75 -15.80 -19.72
N ARG A 66 -19.48 -16.77 -19.12
CA ARG A 66 -20.44 -17.60 -19.87
C ARG A 66 -21.59 -16.78 -20.45
N ALA A 67 -22.02 -15.74 -19.74
CA ALA A 67 -23.03 -14.78 -20.20
C ALA A 67 -22.46 -13.73 -21.18
N ARG A 68 -21.15 -13.79 -21.52
CA ARG A 68 -20.43 -12.78 -22.32
C ARG A 68 -20.45 -11.36 -21.71
N ASP A 69 -20.63 -11.27 -20.40
CA ASP A 69 -20.56 -10.02 -19.64
C ASP A 69 -19.09 -9.71 -19.27
N PHE A 70 -18.34 -9.15 -20.22
CA PHE A 70 -16.92 -8.86 -20.03
C PHE A 70 -16.67 -7.69 -19.06
N VAL A 71 -17.56 -6.70 -19.02
CA VAL A 71 -17.51 -5.61 -18.03
C VAL A 71 -17.67 -6.17 -16.62
N GLY A 72 -18.61 -7.11 -16.44
CA GLY A 72 -18.80 -7.81 -15.17
C GLY A 72 -17.63 -8.70 -14.77
N VAL A 73 -16.91 -9.30 -15.74
CA VAL A 73 -15.64 -10.01 -15.49
C VAL A 73 -14.56 -9.02 -15.06
N HIS A 74 -14.38 -7.92 -15.79
CA HIS A 74 -13.37 -6.91 -15.50
C HIS A 74 -13.53 -6.32 -14.08
N SER A 75 -14.75 -5.88 -13.75
CA SER A 75 -15.08 -5.33 -12.44
C SER A 75 -14.79 -6.31 -11.30
N LYS A 76 -15.13 -7.59 -11.47
CA LYS A 76 -14.86 -8.62 -10.46
C LYS A 76 -13.39 -9.00 -10.37
N ALA A 77 -12.66 -9.01 -11.48
CA ALA A 77 -11.21 -9.23 -11.48
C ALA A 77 -10.49 -8.13 -10.70
N ARG A 78 -10.89 -6.86 -10.90
CA ARG A 78 -10.38 -5.71 -10.13
C ARG A 78 -10.66 -5.83 -8.63
N ASN A 79 -11.88 -6.21 -8.24
CA ASN A 79 -12.21 -6.49 -6.83
C ASN A 79 -11.35 -7.65 -6.28
N GLY A 80 -11.20 -8.72 -7.05
CA GLY A 80 -10.32 -9.84 -6.71
C GLY A 80 -8.88 -9.40 -6.45
N LEU A 81 -8.32 -8.51 -7.28
CA LEU A 81 -6.97 -7.99 -7.09
C LEU A 81 -6.81 -7.26 -5.75
N GLU A 82 -7.78 -6.43 -5.36
CA GLU A 82 -7.74 -5.72 -4.09
C GLU A 82 -7.77 -6.68 -2.89
N LYS A 83 -8.62 -7.71 -2.95
CA LYS A 83 -8.68 -8.76 -1.93
C LYS A 83 -7.40 -9.59 -1.89
N ALA A 84 -6.84 -9.96 -3.05
CA ALA A 84 -5.60 -10.73 -3.12
C ALA A 84 -4.40 -9.93 -2.59
N ARG A 85 -4.32 -8.63 -2.89
CA ARG A 85 -3.31 -7.71 -2.31
C ARG A 85 -3.49 -7.56 -0.80
N THR A 86 -4.73 -7.58 -0.31
CA THR A 86 -5.01 -7.61 1.14
C THR A 86 -4.53 -8.92 1.76
N ALA A 87 -4.82 -10.06 1.14
CA ALA A 87 -4.34 -11.36 1.60
C ALA A 87 -2.80 -11.42 1.64
N ARG A 88 -2.13 -10.85 0.63
CA ARG A 88 -0.68 -10.67 0.63
C ARG A 88 -0.19 -9.87 1.85
N ARG A 89 -0.83 -8.73 2.16
CA ARG A 89 -0.50 -7.94 3.37
C ARG A 89 -0.67 -8.75 4.66
N VAL A 90 -1.76 -9.52 4.79
CA VAL A 90 -1.98 -10.41 5.95
C VAL A 90 -0.81 -11.40 6.08
N VAL A 91 -0.46 -12.08 4.98
CA VAL A 91 0.59 -13.09 4.98
C VAL A 91 1.96 -12.50 5.31
N LEU A 92 2.26 -11.26 4.89
CA LEU A 92 3.51 -10.60 5.22
C LEU A 92 3.70 -10.36 6.73
N ASN A 93 2.62 -10.40 7.52
CA ASN A 93 2.68 -10.27 8.98
C ASN A 93 2.80 -11.63 9.70
N ILE A 94 2.74 -12.77 9.00
CA ILE A 94 2.92 -14.10 9.62
C ILE A 94 4.38 -14.27 10.01
N ASP A 95 4.68 -14.73 11.22
CA ASP A 95 6.04 -14.94 11.73
C ASP A 95 6.65 -16.27 11.26
N ASP A 96 5.87 -17.36 11.22
CA ASP A 96 6.31 -18.66 10.68
C ASP A 96 6.77 -18.50 9.21
N ALA A 97 8.08 -18.61 9.01
CA ALA A 97 8.72 -18.40 7.71
C ALA A 97 8.24 -19.39 6.64
N ARG A 98 8.02 -20.66 7.01
CA ARG A 98 7.59 -21.70 6.07
C ARG A 98 6.14 -21.48 5.65
N MET A 99 5.28 -21.13 6.61
CA MET A 99 3.89 -20.79 6.34
C MET A 99 3.81 -19.54 5.46
N ARG A 100 4.50 -18.46 5.87
CA ARG A 100 4.56 -17.19 5.13
C ARG A 100 5.00 -17.42 3.69
N GLU A 101 6.10 -18.13 3.46
CA GLU A 101 6.59 -18.44 2.11
C GLU A 101 5.56 -19.19 1.27
N LYS A 102 4.98 -20.27 1.83
CA LYS A 102 3.97 -21.08 1.13
C LYS A 102 2.75 -20.24 0.73
N ARG A 103 2.26 -19.39 1.63
CA ARG A 103 1.09 -18.54 1.38
C ARG A 103 1.40 -17.39 0.43
N LEU A 104 2.58 -16.77 0.53
CA LEU A 104 3.01 -15.72 -0.41
C LEU A 104 3.09 -16.26 -1.83
N ARG A 105 3.75 -17.40 -2.04
CA ARG A 105 3.84 -18.00 -3.38
C ARG A 105 2.47 -18.31 -3.99
N ALA A 106 1.51 -18.74 -3.17
CA ALA A 106 0.15 -19.01 -3.63
C ALA A 106 -0.59 -17.73 -4.02
N ILE A 107 -0.55 -16.69 -3.17
CA ILE A 107 -1.28 -15.44 -3.43
C ILE A 107 -0.68 -14.64 -4.58
N GLU A 108 0.64 -14.67 -4.79
CA GLU A 108 1.29 -13.99 -5.92
C GLU A 108 0.84 -14.56 -7.27
N ARG A 109 0.61 -15.88 -7.36
CA ARG A 109 0.04 -16.50 -8.57
C ARG A 109 -1.38 -16.00 -8.83
N ILE A 110 -2.21 -15.95 -7.79
CA ILE A 110 -3.59 -15.45 -7.89
C ILE A 110 -3.60 -13.98 -8.33
N ILE A 111 -2.70 -13.16 -7.78
CA ILE A 111 -2.56 -11.76 -8.20
C ILE A 111 -2.23 -11.66 -9.69
N ALA A 112 -1.22 -12.41 -10.16
CA ALA A 112 -0.82 -12.39 -11.57
C ALA A 112 -1.96 -12.83 -12.51
N ASP A 113 -2.69 -13.88 -12.15
CA ASP A 113 -3.81 -14.38 -12.94
C ASP A 113 -4.95 -13.35 -13.02
N LEU A 114 -5.29 -12.70 -11.90
CA LEU A 114 -6.32 -11.67 -11.85
C LEU A 114 -5.91 -10.39 -12.58
N ASP A 115 -4.64 -10.01 -12.54
CA ASP A 115 -4.11 -8.82 -13.22
C ASP A 115 -4.24 -9.00 -14.74
N LYS A 116 -3.78 -10.16 -15.24
CA LYS A 116 -3.96 -10.55 -16.63
C LYS A 116 -5.42 -10.64 -17.05
N LEU A 117 -6.29 -11.17 -16.18
CA LEU A 117 -7.72 -11.24 -16.48
C LEU A 117 -8.35 -9.84 -16.58
N ALA A 118 -7.99 -8.93 -15.67
CA ALA A 118 -8.45 -7.55 -15.70
C ALA A 118 -7.98 -6.83 -16.98
N GLU A 119 -6.74 -7.03 -17.40
CA GLU A 119 -6.20 -6.50 -18.66
C GLU A 119 -7.02 -6.98 -19.86
N ILE A 120 -7.13 -8.30 -20.07
CA ILE A 120 -7.80 -8.87 -21.25
C ILE A 120 -9.31 -8.55 -21.30
N SER A 121 -9.95 -8.42 -20.13
CA SER A 121 -11.38 -8.07 -20.07
C SER A 121 -11.65 -6.58 -20.21
N GLY A 122 -10.66 -5.72 -19.94
CA GLY A 122 -10.76 -4.26 -20.13
C GLY A 122 -10.49 -3.81 -21.57
N GLU A 123 -9.71 -4.56 -22.34
CA GLU A 123 -9.48 -4.30 -23.78
C GLU A 123 -10.72 -4.50 -24.67
N ARG A 124 -11.84 -4.95 -24.09
CA ARG A 124 -13.09 -5.23 -24.81
C ARG A 124 -14.19 -4.18 -24.60
N GLU A 125 -13.88 -3.09 -23.91
CA GLU A 125 -14.70 -1.87 -23.87
C GLU A 125 -14.51 -1.04 -25.15
#